data_AF-A0A1H7LVH2-F1
#
_entry.id   AF-A0A1H7LVH2-F1
#
_cell.length_a   1.000
_cell.length_b   1.000
_cell.length_c   1.000
_cell.angle_alpha   90.00
_cell.angle_beta   90.00
_cell.angle_gamma   90.00
#
_symmetry.space_group_name_H-M   'P 1'
#
loop_
_entity.id
_entity.type
_entity.pdbx_description
1 polymer ?
#
loop_
_entity_poly.entity_id
_entity_poly.type
_entity_poly.pdbx_seq_one_letter_code
_entity_poly.pdbx_strand_id
1 'polypeptide(L)'
;MSRIGALFAALLVLASPSLAAPPKAESKRIHLDVVRADLHDVLRMLADVGRLNLVVSEQVKGQVTLKLKNVPWREALDVVLASKGLGQEIQGNVLRVAPLKELAEEAAARTQVKQAREDAAPLKTYFIPVSHARAAELLPHVQAQLSPRGRASVDARTNTLIVTDVEPVTLP
;
A
#
# COMPACT_ATOMS: atom_id res chain seq x y z
N MET A 1 22.59 13.31 63.36
CA MET A 1 22.95 14.70 63.01
C MET A 1 24.39 14.70 62.49
N SER A 2 24.61 14.79 61.19
CA SER A 2 25.65 15.65 60.57
C SER A 2 25.68 15.40 59.06
N ARG A 3 25.85 16.49 58.33
CA ARG A 3 25.80 16.65 56.86
C ARG A 3 27.18 16.41 56.25
N ILE A 4 27.25 15.92 55.00
CA ILE A 4 28.23 16.12 53.90
C ILE A 4 27.75 15.16 52.79
N GLY A 5 27.50 15.47 51.51
CA GLY A 5 27.87 16.60 50.67
C GLY A 5 28.93 16.20 49.63
N ALA A 6 28.58 15.44 48.58
CA ALA A 6 29.32 15.30 47.30
C ALA A 6 28.44 14.55 46.28
N LEU A 7 27.71 15.25 45.40
CA LEU A 7 28.10 15.55 44.01
C LEU A 7 28.58 14.31 43.22
N PHE A 8 27.65 13.59 42.60
CA PHE A 8 27.96 12.73 41.46
C PHE A 8 27.03 13.11 40.31
N ALA A 9 27.61 13.82 39.35
CA ALA A 9 27.00 14.12 38.07
C ALA A 9 26.84 12.82 37.28
N ALA A 10 25.60 12.43 37.01
CA ALA A 10 25.26 11.40 36.03
C ALA A 10 24.40 12.05 34.94
N LEU A 11 25.10 12.67 34.00
CA LEU A 11 24.63 13.02 32.68
C LEU A 11 24.54 11.72 31.86
N LEU A 12 23.37 11.33 31.34
CA LEU A 12 23.22 10.90 29.94
C LEU A 12 21.79 10.46 29.57
N VAL A 13 21.30 11.09 28.50
CA VAL A 13 20.33 10.63 27.48
C VAL A 13 18.85 10.48 27.88
N LEU A 14 18.12 11.60 27.73
CA LEU A 14 16.76 11.58 27.20
C LEU A 14 16.83 11.23 25.70
N ALA A 15 16.65 9.96 25.36
CA ALA A 15 16.44 9.54 23.97
C ALA A 15 14.99 9.87 23.60
N SER A 16 14.77 11.05 23.02
CA SER A 16 13.52 11.36 22.33
C SER A 16 13.45 10.53 21.05
N PRO A 17 12.43 9.68 20.84
CA PRO A 17 12.18 9.13 19.53
C PRO A 17 11.49 10.22 18.70
N SER A 18 12.26 11.16 18.15
CA SER A 18 11.79 11.99 17.05
C SER A 18 11.93 11.17 15.77
N LEU A 19 10.98 10.28 15.53
CA LEU A 19 10.87 9.54 14.29
C LEU A 19 9.50 9.81 13.68
N ALA A 20 9.49 10.81 12.79
CA ALA A 20 8.63 10.96 11.61
C ALA A 20 8.38 12.46 11.35
N ALA A 21 9.35 13.13 10.74
CA ALA A 21 8.98 14.24 9.85
C ALA A 21 8.34 13.60 8.61
N PRO A 22 7.07 13.90 8.26
CA PRO A 22 6.52 13.46 6.98
C PRO A 22 7.39 13.97 5.83
N PRO A 23 7.49 13.22 4.73
CA PRO A 23 8.44 13.51 3.66
C PRO A 23 8.26 14.93 3.13
N LYS A 24 9.38 15.63 2.99
CA LYS A 24 9.57 17.03 2.56
C LYS A 24 9.19 17.26 1.08
N ALA A 25 8.02 16.78 0.66
CA ALA A 25 7.39 17.00 -0.64
C ALA A 25 6.05 17.79 -0.52
N GLU A 26 5.73 18.27 0.69
CA GLU A 26 4.43 18.88 1.03
C GLU A 26 4.43 20.43 1.02
N SER A 27 5.57 21.09 0.75
CA SER A 27 5.74 22.49 1.18
C SER A 27 5.30 23.57 0.19
N LYS A 28 4.93 23.25 -1.04
CA LYS A 28 4.53 24.29 -2.01
C LYS A 28 3.08 24.67 -1.77
N ARG A 29 2.89 25.78 -1.07
CA ARG A 29 1.58 26.39 -0.82
C ARG A 29 1.14 27.18 -2.03
N ILE A 30 -0.15 27.07 -2.34
CA ILE A 30 -0.80 27.75 -3.44
C ILE A 30 -1.96 28.61 -2.95
N HIS A 31 -2.20 29.68 -3.71
CA HIS A 31 -3.38 30.50 -3.62
C HIS A 31 -4.06 30.40 -4.97
N LEU A 32 -5.29 29.90 -5.01
CA LEU A 32 -6.01 29.65 -6.25
C LEU A 32 -7.48 30.03 -6.05
N ASP A 33 -7.97 30.94 -6.87
CA ASP A 33 -9.38 31.33 -6.91
C ASP A 33 -9.87 31.09 -8.33
N VAL A 34 -10.66 30.04 -8.54
CA VAL A 34 -11.23 29.71 -9.85
C VAL A 34 -12.74 29.51 -9.72
N VAL A 35 -13.47 30.11 -10.66
CA VAL A 35 -14.92 30.09 -10.70
C VAL A 35 -15.34 29.49 -12.04
N ARG A 36 -16.09 28.38 -12.00
CA ARG A 36 -16.56 27.65 -13.19
C ARG A 36 -15.42 27.28 -14.15
N ALA A 37 -14.25 26.95 -13.62
CA ALA A 37 -13.13 26.49 -14.43
C ALA A 37 -13.31 25.01 -14.83
N ASP A 38 -12.75 24.65 -15.98
CA ASP A 38 -12.69 23.25 -16.39
C ASP A 38 -11.76 22.48 -15.45
N LEU A 39 -12.20 21.28 -15.05
CA LEU A 39 -11.44 20.43 -14.16
C LEU A 39 -10.09 20.02 -14.75
N HIS A 40 -9.97 19.82 -16.06
CA HIS A 40 -8.71 19.47 -16.73
C HIS A 40 -7.67 20.57 -16.54
N ASP A 41 -8.09 21.82 -16.73
CA ASP A 41 -7.22 22.99 -16.59
C ASP A 41 -6.74 23.12 -15.14
N VAL A 42 -7.63 22.95 -14.18
CA VAL A 42 -7.29 23.00 -12.76
C VAL A 42 -6.30 21.89 -12.39
N LEU A 43 -6.56 20.64 -12.82
CA LEU A 43 -5.67 19.51 -12.55
C LEU A 43 -4.29 19.69 -13.19
N ARG A 44 -4.24 20.25 -14.41
CA ARG A 44 -3.00 20.58 -15.11
C ARG A 44 -2.19 21.61 -14.33
N MET A 45 -2.83 22.70 -13.89
CA MET A 45 -2.16 23.72 -13.07
C MET A 45 -1.61 23.15 -11.76
N LEU A 46 -2.35 22.25 -11.10
CA LEU A 46 -1.89 21.58 -9.88
C LEU A 46 -0.70 20.63 -10.14
N ALA A 47 -0.73 19.87 -11.24
CA ALA A 47 0.36 18.99 -11.65
C ALA A 47 1.64 19.76 -11.99
N ASP A 48 1.51 20.91 -12.68
CA ASP A 48 2.63 21.80 -13.02
C ASP A 48 3.30 22.38 -11.75
N VAL A 49 2.49 22.73 -10.74
CA VAL A 49 3.00 23.19 -9.44
C VAL A 49 3.81 22.10 -8.75
N GLY A 50 3.33 20.86 -8.80
CA GLY A 50 3.96 19.65 -8.23
C GLY A 50 5.10 19.06 -9.06
N ARG A 51 5.32 19.55 -10.29
CA ARG A 51 6.29 19.00 -11.27
C ARG A 51 6.07 17.51 -11.59
N LEU A 52 4.82 17.07 -11.65
CA LEU A 52 4.45 15.70 -11.99
C LEU A 52 3.87 15.64 -13.40
N ASN A 53 4.05 14.51 -14.09
CA ASN A 53 3.36 14.28 -15.36
C ASN A 53 1.90 13.90 -15.07
N LEU A 54 0.94 14.54 -15.73
CA LEU A 54 -0.48 14.28 -15.53
C LEU A 54 -1.05 13.42 -16.66
N VAL A 55 -1.78 12.38 -16.29
CA VAL A 55 -2.61 11.58 -17.20
C VAL A 55 -4.04 11.59 -16.68
N VAL A 56 -4.95 12.19 -17.44
CA VAL A 56 -6.37 12.28 -17.08
C VAL A 56 -7.19 11.39 -18.01
N SER A 57 -8.06 10.54 -17.46
CA SER A 57 -9.01 9.78 -18.27
C SER A 57 -10.07 10.68 -18.90
N GLU A 58 -10.55 10.35 -20.10
CA GLU A 58 -11.57 11.14 -20.82
C GLU A 58 -12.89 11.32 -20.03
N GLN A 59 -13.17 10.44 -19.07
CA GLN A 59 -14.37 10.48 -18.23
C GLN A 59 -14.35 11.59 -17.16
N VAL A 60 -13.19 12.20 -16.92
CA VAL A 60 -13.04 13.25 -15.91
C VAL A 60 -13.53 14.58 -16.49
N LYS A 61 -14.86 14.76 -16.64
CA LYS A 61 -15.44 16.00 -17.19
C LYS A 61 -16.23 16.75 -16.14
N GLY A 62 -16.14 18.07 -16.16
CA GLY A 62 -16.98 18.94 -15.34
C GLY A 62 -16.30 20.23 -14.93
N GLN A 63 -17.09 21.12 -14.36
CA GLN A 63 -16.61 22.39 -13.84
C GLN A 63 -16.42 22.33 -12.33
N VAL A 64 -15.43 23.04 -11.84
CA VAL A 64 -15.16 23.24 -10.41
C VAL A 64 -15.09 24.73 -10.10
N THR A 65 -15.65 25.08 -8.95
CA THR A 65 -15.46 26.38 -8.32
C THR A 65 -14.76 26.13 -6.99
N LEU A 66 -13.57 26.68 -6.82
CA LEU A 66 -12.75 26.48 -5.64
C LEU A 66 -12.00 27.76 -5.29
N LYS A 67 -11.86 28.00 -3.99
CA LYS A 67 -11.09 29.11 -3.45
C LYS A 67 -10.17 28.58 -2.38
N LEU A 68 -8.87 28.63 -2.66
CA LEU A 68 -7.80 28.12 -1.83
C LEU A 68 -6.89 29.27 -1.42
N LYS A 69 -6.57 29.35 -0.14
CA LYS A 69 -5.66 30.36 0.41
C LYS A 69 -4.63 29.66 1.30
N ASN A 70 -3.35 29.74 0.92
CA ASN A 70 -2.24 29.18 1.69
C ASN A 70 -2.40 27.65 1.94
N VAL A 71 -2.89 26.92 0.93
CA VAL A 71 -3.11 25.48 1.00
C VAL A 71 -1.97 24.76 0.28
N PRO A 72 -1.36 23.71 0.86
CA PRO A 72 -0.39 22.89 0.13
C PRO A 72 -1.02 22.23 -1.09
N TRP A 73 -0.28 22.18 -2.20
CA TRP A 73 -0.82 21.70 -3.49
C TRP A 73 -1.39 20.28 -3.45
N ARG A 74 -0.82 19.39 -2.60
CA ARG A 74 -1.32 18.02 -2.42
C ARG A 74 -2.70 18.00 -1.77
N GLU A 75 -2.87 18.76 -0.71
CA GLU A 75 -4.17 18.90 -0.03
C GLU A 75 -5.21 19.54 -0.96
N ALA A 76 -4.79 20.55 -1.73
CA ALA A 76 -5.64 21.15 -2.76
C ALA A 76 -6.11 20.12 -3.81
N LEU A 77 -5.19 19.27 -4.29
CA LEU A 77 -5.50 18.18 -5.22
C LEU A 77 -6.49 17.19 -4.58
N ASP A 78 -6.24 16.75 -3.35
CA ASP A 78 -7.10 15.80 -2.65
C ASP A 78 -8.53 16.35 -2.46
N VAL A 79 -8.67 17.64 -2.12
CA VAL A 79 -9.99 18.30 -1.98
C VAL A 79 -10.73 18.37 -3.32
N VAL A 80 -10.04 18.73 -4.41
CA VAL A 80 -10.63 18.80 -5.75
C VAL A 80 -11.09 17.41 -6.22
N LEU A 81 -10.27 16.39 -6.00
CA LEU A 81 -10.60 15.01 -6.34
C LEU A 81 -11.79 14.50 -5.50
N ALA A 82 -11.81 14.76 -4.19
CA ALA A 82 -12.88 14.35 -3.30
C ALA A 82 -14.24 14.99 -3.68
N SER A 83 -14.25 16.27 -4.09
CA SER A 83 -15.47 16.97 -4.50
C SER A 83 -16.17 16.32 -5.70
N LYS A 84 -15.41 15.66 -6.59
CA LYS A 84 -15.92 15.03 -7.80
C LYS A 84 -15.90 13.50 -7.76
N GLY A 85 -15.52 12.91 -6.62
CA GLY A 85 -15.41 11.45 -6.49
C GLY A 85 -14.37 10.85 -7.42
N LEU A 86 -13.24 11.55 -7.60
CA LEU A 86 -12.12 11.11 -8.42
C LEU A 86 -11.04 10.48 -7.54
N GLY A 87 -10.36 9.48 -8.08
CA GLY A 87 -9.19 8.86 -7.48
C GLY A 87 -7.92 9.35 -8.18
N GLN A 88 -6.82 9.32 -7.43
CA GLN A 88 -5.48 9.50 -7.96
C GLN A 88 -4.66 8.23 -7.77
N GLU A 89 -3.83 7.91 -8.75
CA GLU A 89 -2.86 6.82 -8.69
C GLU A 89 -1.50 7.41 -9.07
N ILE A 90 -0.57 7.42 -8.12
CA ILE A 90 0.78 7.93 -8.34
C ILE A 90 1.67 6.73 -8.67
N GLN A 91 2.17 6.68 -9.90
CA GLN A 91 3.11 5.68 -10.36
C GLN A 91 4.43 6.38 -10.70
N GLY A 92 5.34 6.44 -9.72
CA GLY A 92 6.61 7.16 -9.85
C GLY A 92 6.42 8.66 -10.06
N ASN A 93 6.71 9.15 -11.28
CA ASN A 93 6.60 10.56 -11.66
C ASN A 93 5.31 10.88 -12.46
N VAL A 94 4.37 9.93 -12.55
CA VAL A 94 3.12 10.09 -13.28
C VAL A 94 1.95 10.06 -12.29
N LEU A 95 1.12 11.10 -12.34
CA LEU A 95 -0.15 11.23 -11.65
C LEU A 95 -1.26 10.83 -12.62
N ARG A 96 -1.88 9.67 -12.38
CA ARG A 96 -3.08 9.23 -13.10
C ARG A 96 -4.32 9.65 -12.31
N VAL A 97 -5.26 10.33 -12.97
CA VAL A 97 -6.55 10.74 -12.38
C VAL A 97 -7.69 10.06 -13.12
N ALA A 98 -8.54 9.33 -12.39
CA ALA A 98 -9.69 8.61 -12.92
C ALA A 98 -10.88 8.63 -11.93
N PRO A 99 -12.13 8.41 -12.39
CA PRO A 99 -13.28 8.32 -11.49
C PRO A 99 -13.14 7.17 -10.48
N LEU A 100 -13.54 7.38 -9.21
CA LEU A 100 -13.49 6.32 -8.18
C LEU A 100 -14.34 5.11 -8.55
N LYS A 101 -15.46 5.29 -9.25
CA LYS A 101 -16.31 4.19 -9.72
C LYS A 101 -15.56 3.28 -10.69
N GLU A 102 -14.91 3.89 -11.69
CA GLU A 102 -14.10 3.16 -12.68
C GLU A 102 -12.88 2.52 -12.02
N LEU A 103 -12.21 3.24 -11.10
CA LEU A 103 -11.06 2.70 -10.37
C LEU A 103 -11.45 1.52 -9.47
N ALA A 104 -12.62 1.58 -8.83
CA ALA A 104 -13.14 0.49 -8.00
C ALA A 104 -13.55 -0.73 -8.84
N GLU A 105 -14.21 -0.51 -9.97
CA GLU A 105 -14.57 -1.56 -10.93
C GLU A 105 -13.31 -2.21 -11.54
N GLU A 106 -12.34 -1.40 -11.95
CA GLU A 106 -11.05 -1.87 -12.46
C GLU A 106 -10.27 -2.64 -11.39
N ALA A 107 -10.26 -2.16 -10.14
CA ALA A 107 -9.63 -2.86 -9.01
C ALA A 107 -10.32 -4.19 -8.70
N ALA A 108 -11.66 -4.23 -8.74
CA ALA A 108 -12.43 -5.46 -8.56
C ALA A 108 -12.15 -6.46 -9.69
N ALA A 109 -12.16 -6.02 -10.95
CA ALA A 109 -11.84 -6.85 -12.10
C ALA A 109 -10.40 -7.39 -12.04
N ARG A 110 -9.44 -6.54 -11.65
CA ARG A 110 -8.04 -6.96 -11.45
C ARG A 110 -7.91 -7.99 -10.34
N THR A 111 -8.65 -7.85 -9.25
CA THR A 111 -8.64 -8.81 -8.14
C THR A 111 -9.24 -10.15 -8.57
N GLN A 112 -10.35 -10.14 -9.31
CA GLN A 112 -10.96 -11.35 -9.87
C GLN A 112 -10.02 -12.06 -10.85
N VAL A 113 -9.33 -11.30 -11.72
CA VAL A 113 -8.34 -11.88 -12.64
C VAL A 113 -7.15 -12.47 -11.89
N LYS A 114 -6.68 -11.82 -10.82
CA LYS A 114 -5.63 -12.38 -9.96
C LYS A 114 -6.07 -13.67 -9.29
N GLN A 115 -7.25 -13.69 -8.68
CA GLN A 115 -7.82 -14.88 -8.07
C GLN A 115 -8.00 -16.01 -9.08
N ALA A 116 -8.57 -15.72 -10.26
CA ALA A 116 -8.74 -16.70 -11.33
C ALA A 116 -7.39 -17.24 -11.85
N ARG A 117 -6.34 -16.41 -11.86
CA ARG A 117 -4.98 -16.85 -12.21
C ARG A 117 -4.34 -17.71 -11.12
N GLU A 118 -4.53 -17.36 -9.86
CA GLU A 118 -4.12 -18.17 -8.70
C GLU A 118 -4.85 -19.52 -8.70
N ASP A 119 -6.13 -19.54 -9.10
CA ASP A 119 -6.93 -20.75 -9.27
C ASP A 119 -6.52 -21.59 -10.48
N ALA A 120 -6.01 -20.95 -11.54
CA ALA A 120 -5.49 -21.63 -12.72
C ALA A 120 -4.01 -22.04 -12.59
N ALA A 121 -3.34 -21.67 -11.49
CA ALA A 121 -1.94 -22.03 -11.28
C ALA A 121 -1.80 -23.56 -11.09
N PRO A 122 -0.80 -24.19 -11.73
CA PRO A 122 -0.58 -25.62 -11.59
C PRO A 122 -0.13 -25.95 -10.16
N LEU A 123 -0.88 -26.86 -9.52
CA LEU A 123 -0.53 -27.40 -8.21
C LEU A 123 0.75 -28.25 -8.35
N LYS A 124 1.74 -28.01 -7.49
CA LYS A 124 2.94 -28.84 -7.39
C LYS A 124 2.86 -29.68 -6.12
N THR A 125 3.22 -30.95 -6.25
CA THR A 125 3.29 -31.89 -5.12
C THR A 125 4.74 -32.08 -4.70
N TYR A 126 5.03 -31.80 -3.44
CA TYR A 126 6.32 -32.00 -2.80
C TYR A 126 6.25 -33.15 -1.81
N PHE A 127 7.27 -33.99 -1.83
CA PHE A 127 7.49 -35.08 -0.87
C PHE A 127 8.65 -34.68 0.04
N ILE A 128 8.36 -34.40 1.31
CA ILE A 128 9.35 -33.92 2.29
C ILE A 128 9.49 -34.99 3.37
N PRO A 129 10.58 -35.79 3.37
CA PRO A 129 10.83 -36.72 4.46
C PRO A 129 11.21 -35.95 5.73
N VAL A 130 10.63 -36.33 6.87
CA VAL A 130 10.91 -35.70 8.16
C VAL A 130 11.85 -36.61 8.96
N SER A 131 13.05 -36.13 9.28
CA SER A 131 14.08 -36.96 9.96
C SER A 131 14.10 -36.82 11.48
N HIS A 132 13.74 -35.64 12.01
CA HIS A 132 13.95 -35.31 13.43
C HIS A 132 12.65 -35.06 14.22
N ALA A 133 11.49 -35.22 13.58
CA ALA A 133 10.17 -35.03 14.19
C ALA A 133 9.14 -36.00 13.59
N ARG A 134 8.00 -36.18 14.28
CA ARG A 134 6.87 -36.92 13.70
C ARG A 134 6.13 -36.03 12.72
N ALA A 135 5.93 -36.49 11.49
CA ALA A 135 5.18 -35.76 10.47
C ALA A 135 3.74 -35.44 10.92
N ALA A 136 3.14 -36.28 11.77
CA ALA A 136 1.82 -36.04 12.37
C ALA A 136 1.77 -34.80 13.29
N GLU A 137 2.86 -34.49 14.00
CA GLU A 137 2.93 -33.33 14.91
C GLU A 137 3.16 -32.02 14.13
N LEU A 138 3.76 -32.11 12.94
CA LEU A 138 4.01 -30.96 12.06
C LEU A 138 2.80 -30.59 11.18
N LEU A 139 1.89 -31.54 10.96
CA LEU A 139 0.68 -31.36 10.14
C LEU A 139 -0.13 -30.09 10.48
N PRO A 140 -0.49 -29.79 11.75
CA PRO A 140 -1.27 -28.58 12.07
C PRO A 140 -0.51 -27.29 11.78
N HIS A 141 0.82 -27.30 11.94
CA HIS A 141 1.67 -26.15 11.65
C HIS A 141 1.81 -25.90 10.15
N VAL A 142 1.96 -26.97 9.36
CA VAL A 142 2.03 -26.88 7.91
C VAL A 142 0.67 -26.48 7.32
N GLN A 143 -0.45 -26.99 7.86
CA GLN A 143 -1.80 -26.59 7.44
C GLN A 143 -2.12 -25.12 7.69
N ALA A 144 -1.61 -24.53 8.77
CA ALA A 144 -1.81 -23.11 9.06
C ALA A 144 -1.04 -22.17 8.10
N GLN A 145 -0.01 -22.68 7.43
CA GLN A 145 0.87 -21.91 6.55
C GLN A 145 0.65 -22.20 5.06
N LEU A 146 -0.23 -23.16 4.75
CA LEU A 146 -0.62 -23.53 3.39
C LEU A 146 -1.53 -22.47 2.75
N SER A 147 -1.47 -22.37 1.42
CA SER A 147 -2.42 -21.53 0.68
C SER A 147 -3.87 -22.04 0.83
N PRO A 148 -4.90 -21.23 0.50
CA PRO A 148 -6.30 -21.66 0.54
C PRO A 148 -6.63 -22.91 -0.29
N ARG A 149 -5.76 -23.28 -1.24
CA ARG A 149 -5.89 -24.48 -2.09
C ARG A 149 -4.89 -25.58 -1.72
N GLY A 150 -3.98 -25.31 -0.79
CA GLY A 150 -2.96 -26.22 -0.33
C GLY A 150 -3.55 -27.37 0.48
N ARG A 151 -3.07 -28.59 0.24
CA ARG A 151 -3.40 -29.78 1.02
C ARG A 151 -2.11 -30.45 1.50
N ALA A 152 -2.02 -30.67 2.80
CA ALA A 152 -0.99 -31.51 3.41
C ALA A 152 -1.58 -32.86 3.80
N SER A 153 -0.88 -33.93 3.47
CA SER A 153 -1.13 -35.28 3.95
C SER A 153 0.17 -35.89 4.51
N VAL A 154 0.04 -36.89 5.37
CA VAL A 154 1.17 -37.55 6.03
C VAL A 154 1.14 -39.03 5.68
N ASP A 155 2.26 -39.56 5.22
CA ASP A 155 2.51 -41.01 5.21
C ASP A 155 3.26 -41.40 6.48
N ALA A 156 2.57 -42.11 7.39
CA ALA A 156 3.11 -42.56 8.66
C ALA A 156 4.14 -43.69 8.52
N ARG A 157 4.12 -44.45 7.43
CA ARG A 157 5.04 -45.59 7.21
C ARG A 157 6.45 -45.10 6.85
N THR A 158 6.55 -44.01 6.08
CA THR A 158 7.84 -43.41 5.66
C THR A 158 8.13 -42.07 6.32
N ASN A 159 7.32 -41.65 7.30
CA ASN A 159 7.38 -40.36 7.98
C ASN A 159 7.57 -39.19 6.98
N THR A 160 6.80 -39.21 5.89
CA THR A 160 6.92 -38.26 4.78
C THR A 160 5.71 -37.33 4.75
N LEU A 161 5.95 -36.03 4.65
CA LEU A 161 4.95 -35.01 4.41
C LEU A 161 4.71 -34.88 2.90
N ILE A 162 3.47 -35.06 2.48
CA ILE A 162 3.01 -34.86 1.12
C ILE A 162 2.30 -33.51 1.11
N VAL A 163 2.94 -32.50 0.52
CA VAL A 163 2.38 -31.14 0.44
C VAL A 163 2.04 -30.86 -1.01
N THR A 164 0.77 -30.62 -1.29
CA THR A 164 0.32 -30.11 -2.58
C THR A 164 -0.04 -28.66 -2.39
N ASP A 165 0.70 -27.75 -3.00
CA ASP A 165 0.44 -26.31 -2.88
C ASP A 165 0.65 -25.60 -4.21
N VAL A 166 0.07 -24.39 -4.32
CA VAL A 166 0.46 -23.44 -5.35
C VAL A 166 1.84 -22.92 -4.98
N GLU A 167 2.76 -22.90 -5.95
CA GLU A 167 4.06 -22.27 -5.72
C GLU A 167 3.82 -20.77 -5.46
N PRO A 168 4.18 -20.24 -4.28
CA PRO A 168 4.07 -18.82 -4.07
C PRO A 168 4.95 -18.13 -5.11
N VAL A 169 4.38 -17.17 -5.85
CA VAL A 169 5.15 -16.30 -6.74
C VAL A 169 6.20 -15.61 -5.89
N THR A 170 7.43 -16.13 -5.94
CA THR A 170 8.59 -15.47 -5.38
C THR A 170 8.84 -14.26 -6.25
N LEU A 171 8.52 -13.08 -5.72
CA LEU A 171 8.99 -11.83 -6.31
C LEU A 171 10.53 -11.82 -6.19
N PRO A 172 11.25 -11.38 -7.23
CA PRO A 172 12.72 -11.39 -7.29
C PRO A 172 13.36 -10.52 -6.22
#